data_AF-A0A7J7Z625-F1
#
_entry.id   AF-A0A7J7Z625-F1
#
_cell.length_a   1.000
_cell.length_b   1.000
_cell.length_c   1.000
_cell.angle_alpha   90.00
_cell.angle_beta   90.00
_cell.angle_gamma   90.00
#
_symmetry.space_group_name_H-M   'P 1'
#
loop_
_entity.id
_entity.type
_entity.pdbx_description
1 polymer ?
#
loop_
_entity_poly.entity_id
_entity_poly.type
_entity_poly.pdbx_seq_one_letter_code
_entity_poly.pdbx_strand_id
1 'polypeptide(L)'
;MAAASLPAWRRLQPGARTLRAFSTAASPTTLPGNPRPSTTERTSRFDRPPRRKALPPRTEKMAVDQDWPSVYPVAAPFKPSAVPLPVRMGYPVKMGVPMAKEGNLELLKVKLSSLNLDDHAKKKLIKLVGERYCKTTDVLTIKTDRCPLKRQNYDYAMYLLTVLYHESWKTEDWEKNKTEADMEEYIWTNSSSEKNILETLLQIKAAEKNLEVTKEELLGTKEIEDYKKCVVSLKNEGDSENTLSQYKDSVKRLLNLT
;
A
#
# COMPACT_ATOMS: atom_id res chain seq x y z
N MET A 1 -38.69 74.57 14.75
CA MET A 1 -37.46 75.37 14.48
C MET A 1 -36.52 75.17 15.65
N ALA A 2 -35.23 74.84 15.58
CA ALA A 2 -34.25 74.54 14.53
C ALA A 2 -33.18 73.65 15.24
N ALA A 3 -32.78 72.51 14.67
CA ALA A 3 -31.57 72.31 13.86
C ALA A 3 -30.29 71.90 14.66
N ALA A 4 -29.92 70.63 14.41
CA ALA A 4 -28.61 69.96 14.35
C ALA A 4 -27.30 70.63 14.82
N SER A 5 -26.42 69.83 15.42
CA SER A 5 -25.07 69.55 14.88
C SER A 5 -24.29 68.47 15.69
N LEU A 6 -23.78 67.46 15.00
CA LEU A 6 -22.51 66.76 15.29
C LEU A 6 -21.37 67.64 14.70
N PRO A 7 -20.08 67.59 15.13
CA PRO A 7 -19.28 66.36 15.26
C PRO A 7 -18.11 66.40 16.28
N ALA A 8 -17.35 65.30 16.40
CA ALA A 8 -15.89 65.28 16.17
C ALA A 8 -15.21 64.08 16.85
N TRP A 9 -14.46 63.35 16.02
CA TRP A 9 -13.52 62.30 16.39
C TRP A 9 -12.42 62.80 17.34
N ARG A 10 -12.07 62.00 18.35
CA ARG A 10 -10.75 62.06 19.01
C ARG A 10 -10.02 60.73 18.85
N ARG A 11 -9.22 60.71 17.78
CA ARG A 11 -7.78 60.39 17.72
C ARG A 11 -7.23 59.47 18.83
N LEU A 12 -6.86 58.26 18.42
CA LEU A 12 -5.83 57.44 19.06
C LEU A 12 -4.53 58.23 19.22
N GLN A 13 -3.88 58.09 20.37
CA GLN A 13 -2.49 58.46 20.62
C GLN A 13 -1.73 57.29 21.26
N PRO A 14 -0.41 57.22 21.08
CA PRO A 14 0.33 55.99 20.80
C PRO A 14 0.92 55.31 22.03
N GLY A 15 1.14 54.01 21.90
CA GLY A 15 1.60 53.13 22.97
C GLY A 15 3.07 53.30 23.37
N ALA A 16 3.33 52.95 24.63
CA ALA A 16 4.64 52.52 25.09
C ALA A 16 4.71 50.99 24.95
N ARG A 17 5.30 50.52 23.85
CA ARG A 17 5.75 49.12 23.70
C ARG A 17 7.02 48.94 24.53
N THR A 18 6.93 48.30 25.68
CA THR A 18 8.10 47.68 26.30
C THR A 18 8.43 46.42 25.52
N LEU A 19 9.53 46.45 24.75
CA LEU A 19 10.10 45.28 24.10
C LEU A 19 10.64 44.33 25.17
N ARG A 20 9.93 43.22 25.42
CA ARG A 20 10.52 42.06 26.08
C ARG A 20 11.46 41.41 25.07
N ALA A 21 12.76 41.47 25.35
CA ALA A 21 13.76 40.73 24.61
C ALA A 21 13.46 39.23 24.75
N PHE A 22 13.22 38.56 23.63
CA PHE A 22 13.27 37.10 23.56
C PHE A 22 14.74 36.71 23.65
N SER A 23 15.15 36.17 24.78
CA SER A 23 16.44 35.50 24.92
C SER A 23 16.29 34.08 24.37
N THR A 24 16.94 33.82 23.25
CA THR A 24 17.19 32.49 22.69
C THR A 24 18.18 31.76 23.59
N ALA A 25 17.70 30.87 24.44
CA ALA A 25 18.55 29.89 25.11
C ALA A 25 18.77 28.71 24.14
N ALA A 26 19.89 28.73 23.42
CA ALA A 26 20.45 27.55 22.77
C ALA A 26 21.14 26.69 23.84
N SER A 27 20.61 25.50 24.13
CA SER A 27 21.30 24.51 24.94
C SER A 27 22.24 23.69 24.06
N PRO A 28 23.55 23.59 24.34
CA PRO A 28 24.40 22.59 23.73
C PRO A 28 24.22 21.29 24.52
N THR A 29 23.54 20.30 23.95
CA THR A 29 23.63 18.92 24.46
C THR A 29 24.53 18.13 23.52
N THR A 30 25.80 18.08 23.89
CA THR A 30 26.79 17.14 23.36
C THR A 30 26.35 15.72 23.75
N LEU A 31 25.93 14.91 22.79
CA LEU A 31 25.84 13.46 22.97
C LEU A 31 27.12 12.83 22.41
N PRO A 32 27.81 11.94 23.16
CA PRO A 32 28.95 11.21 22.63
C PRO A 32 28.47 10.20 21.59
N GLY A 33 29.07 10.28 20.39
CA GLY A 33 28.82 9.35 19.29
C GLY A 33 29.27 7.95 19.65
N ASN A 34 28.35 6.99 19.52
CA ASN A 34 28.66 5.57 19.61
C ASN A 34 29.00 5.04 18.20
N PRO A 35 30.12 4.35 17.98
CA PRO A 35 30.51 3.87 16.66
C PRO A 35 29.62 2.69 16.22
N ARG A 36 29.12 2.76 14.99
CA ARG A 36 28.38 1.66 14.33
C ARG A 36 29.37 0.59 13.85
N PRO A 37 29.17 -0.70 14.16
CA PRO A 37 29.73 -1.76 13.34
C PRO A 37 28.84 -1.97 12.11
N SER A 38 29.48 -2.00 10.95
CA SER A 38 28.93 -2.47 9.69
C SER A 38 28.82 -4.00 9.72
N THR A 39 27.61 -4.55 9.66
CA THR A 39 27.40 -5.93 9.20
C THR A 39 25.97 -6.08 8.69
N THR A 40 25.87 -6.52 7.45
CA THR A 40 24.64 -6.71 6.68
C THR A 40 24.01 -8.04 7.08
N GLU A 41 23.21 -8.05 8.15
CA GLU A 41 22.36 -9.20 8.48
C GLU A 41 20.90 -8.94 8.12
N ARG A 42 20.35 -9.86 7.32
CA ARG A 42 19.00 -9.87 6.80
C ARG A 42 18.04 -10.19 7.94
N THR A 43 17.40 -9.16 8.50
CA THR A 43 16.41 -9.30 9.59
C THR A 43 15.29 -10.27 9.19
N SER A 44 15.10 -11.31 10.01
CA SER A 44 14.08 -12.34 9.81
C SER A 44 12.67 -11.75 9.99
N ARG A 45 11.64 -12.35 9.35
CA ARG A 45 10.24 -11.88 9.47
C ARG A 45 9.70 -11.90 10.92
N PHE A 46 10.41 -12.53 11.85
CA PHE A 46 10.07 -12.58 13.27
C PHE A 46 10.50 -11.33 14.06
N ASP A 47 11.34 -10.46 13.50
CA ASP A 47 11.79 -9.21 14.17
C ASP A 47 10.94 -7.97 13.81
N ARG A 48 9.72 -8.16 13.30
CA ARG A 48 8.80 -7.02 13.16
C ARG A 48 8.35 -6.60 14.56
N PRO A 49 8.60 -5.35 14.98
CA PRO A 49 8.15 -4.89 16.29
C PRO A 49 6.64 -5.12 16.42
N PRO A 50 6.17 -5.70 17.53
CA PRO A 50 4.76 -6.00 17.71
C PRO A 50 3.94 -4.72 17.53
N ARG A 51 2.81 -4.86 16.83
CA ARG A 51 1.92 -3.74 16.52
C ARG A 51 1.55 -3.04 17.83
N ARG A 52 1.88 -1.75 17.95
CA ARG A 52 1.60 -0.96 19.16
C ARG A 52 0.12 -1.04 19.48
N LYS A 53 -0.21 -1.59 20.66
CA LYS A 53 -1.59 -1.62 21.17
C LYS A 53 -1.97 -0.21 21.59
N ALA A 54 -3.20 0.18 21.26
CA ALA A 54 -3.75 1.45 21.76
C ALA A 54 -3.88 1.35 23.28
N LEU A 55 -3.51 2.43 23.98
CA LEU A 55 -3.75 2.55 25.41
C LEU A 55 -5.26 2.71 25.67
N PRO A 56 -5.75 2.23 26.83
CA PRO A 56 -7.14 2.47 27.22
C PRO A 56 -7.44 3.98 27.24
N PRO A 57 -8.69 4.38 26.94
CA PRO A 57 -9.08 5.78 26.96
C PRO A 57 -8.89 6.35 28.37
N ARG A 58 -8.53 7.64 28.43
CA ARG A 58 -8.29 8.33 29.70
C ARG A 58 -9.53 8.31 30.60
N THR A 59 -10.72 8.22 30.01
CA THR A 59 -12.03 8.13 30.70
C THR A 59 -12.10 7.03 31.75
N GLU A 60 -11.43 5.89 31.55
CA GLU A 60 -11.42 4.79 32.53
C GLU A 60 -10.69 5.16 33.83
N LYS A 61 -9.77 6.12 33.77
CA LYS A 61 -8.94 6.55 34.90
C LYS A 61 -9.46 7.83 35.56
N MET A 62 -10.57 8.38 35.08
CA MET A 62 -11.13 9.63 35.60
C MET A 62 -11.95 9.37 36.86
N ALA A 63 -11.75 10.19 37.88
CA ALA A 63 -12.60 10.20 39.07
C ALA A 63 -13.91 10.94 38.77
N VAL A 64 -14.99 10.57 39.45
CA VAL A 64 -16.33 11.17 39.23
C VAL A 64 -16.38 12.63 39.71
N ASP A 65 -15.64 12.93 40.77
CA ASP A 65 -15.48 14.22 41.42
C ASP A 65 -14.29 15.05 40.89
N GLN A 66 -13.73 14.65 39.74
CA GLN A 66 -12.61 15.34 39.13
C GLN A 66 -12.99 16.75 38.62
N ASP A 67 -12.06 17.70 38.76
CA ASP A 67 -12.19 19.05 38.22
C ASP A 67 -12.24 19.04 36.67
N TRP A 68 -13.42 19.30 36.12
CA TRP A 68 -13.69 19.28 34.69
C TRP A 68 -13.01 20.43 33.90
N PRO A 69 -13.04 21.69 34.37
CA PRO A 69 -12.22 22.79 33.81
C PRO A 69 -10.75 22.44 33.58
N SER A 70 -10.13 21.64 34.46
CA SER A 70 -8.74 21.17 34.28
C SER A 70 -8.59 20.22 33.08
N VAL A 71 -9.58 19.35 32.84
CA VAL A 71 -9.59 18.39 31.72
C VAL A 71 -9.78 19.10 30.38
N TYR A 72 -10.53 20.20 30.37
CA TYR A 72 -10.92 20.93 29.17
C TYR A 72 -10.85 22.47 29.36
N PRO A 73 -9.63 23.04 29.49
CA PRO A 73 -9.45 24.42 29.96
C PRO A 73 -9.78 25.50 28.91
N VAL A 74 -9.73 25.16 27.63
CA VAL A 74 -9.92 26.08 26.51
C VAL A 74 -10.84 25.40 25.48
N ALA A 75 -11.51 26.20 24.65
CA ALA A 75 -12.25 25.71 23.49
C ALA A 75 -11.35 24.80 22.62
N ALA A 76 -11.76 23.55 22.46
CA ALA A 76 -11.02 22.49 21.78
C ALA A 76 -11.98 21.53 21.07
N PRO A 77 -11.49 20.71 20.11
CA PRO A 77 -12.32 19.73 19.41
C PRO A 77 -12.64 18.53 20.30
N PHE A 78 -13.86 17.97 20.14
CA PHE A 78 -14.35 16.84 20.93
C PHE A 78 -13.40 15.63 20.86
N LYS A 79 -12.94 15.15 22.03
CA LYS A 79 -12.03 14.01 22.17
C LYS A 79 -12.78 12.84 22.84
N PRO A 80 -13.21 11.81 22.09
CA PRO A 80 -13.97 10.68 22.65
C PRO A 80 -13.28 9.96 23.81
N SER A 81 -11.94 9.91 23.78
CA SER A 81 -11.09 9.26 24.78
C SER A 81 -10.85 10.08 26.05
N ALA A 82 -11.23 11.37 26.07
CA ALA A 82 -11.06 12.26 27.22
C ALA A 82 -12.39 12.71 27.83
N VAL A 83 -13.50 12.62 27.08
CA VAL A 83 -14.82 13.00 27.58
C VAL A 83 -15.53 11.77 28.15
N PRO A 84 -15.80 11.69 29.48
CA PRO A 84 -16.34 10.50 30.14
C PRO A 84 -17.84 10.27 29.90
N LEU A 85 -18.50 11.14 29.12
CA LEU A 85 -19.93 11.06 28.86
C LEU A 85 -20.26 10.02 27.77
N PRO A 86 -21.29 9.16 27.93
CA PRO A 86 -21.74 8.21 26.92
C PRO A 86 -22.60 8.89 25.85
N VAL A 87 -22.05 9.92 25.20
CA VAL A 87 -22.76 10.70 24.18
C VAL A 87 -22.99 9.83 22.94
N ARG A 88 -24.23 9.86 22.45
CA ARG A 88 -24.62 9.26 21.17
C ARG A 88 -25.17 10.34 20.27
N MET A 89 -24.81 10.31 18.99
CA MET A 89 -25.19 11.35 18.04
C MET A 89 -25.44 10.75 16.65
N GLY A 90 -26.34 11.36 15.88
CA GLY A 90 -26.74 10.93 14.54
C GLY A 90 -28.16 10.36 14.50
N TYR A 91 -28.73 10.29 13.31
CA TYR A 91 -30.08 9.79 13.11
C TYR A 91 -30.13 8.27 13.35
N PRO A 92 -31.05 7.76 14.18
CA PRO A 92 -31.18 6.33 14.40
C PRO A 92 -31.68 5.64 13.13
N VAL A 93 -31.09 4.49 12.81
CA VAL A 93 -31.69 3.54 11.85
C VAL A 93 -32.99 2.98 12.43
N LYS A 94 -33.93 2.52 11.60
CA LYS A 94 -35.20 1.93 12.08
C LYS A 94 -34.91 0.84 13.12
N MET A 95 -35.53 0.95 14.30
CA MET A 95 -35.31 0.09 15.47
C MET A 95 -33.86 0.09 16.04
N GLY A 96 -33.06 1.11 15.75
CA GLY A 96 -31.65 1.21 16.16
C GLY A 96 -31.36 2.31 17.19
N VAL A 97 -30.22 2.16 17.87
CA VAL A 97 -29.69 3.18 18.80
C VAL A 97 -28.73 4.12 18.05
N PRO A 98 -28.74 5.44 18.29
CA PRO A 98 -27.78 6.37 17.70
C PRO A 98 -26.31 5.98 17.97
N MET A 99 -25.42 6.32 17.04
CA MET A 99 -24.01 5.92 17.07
C MET A 99 -23.30 6.48 18.31
N ALA A 100 -22.38 5.68 18.87
CA ALA A 100 -21.56 6.07 20.01
C ALA A 100 -20.43 7.05 19.62
N LYS A 101 -19.79 7.64 20.62
CA LYS A 101 -18.70 8.62 20.47
C LYS A 101 -17.38 8.06 19.92
N GLU A 102 -17.15 6.75 19.97
CA GLU A 102 -15.92 6.10 19.49
C GLU A 102 -15.99 5.91 17.96
N GLY A 103 -14.99 6.43 17.24
CA GLY A 103 -15.07 6.68 15.79
C GLY A 103 -15.27 5.43 14.92
N ASN A 104 -16.42 5.36 14.25
CA ASN A 104 -16.68 5.39 12.79
C ASN A 104 -15.63 4.84 11.78
N LEU A 105 -14.75 3.93 12.18
CA LEU A 105 -13.90 3.17 11.24
C LEU A 105 -14.78 2.35 10.29
N GLU A 106 -14.55 2.51 8.99
CA GLU A 106 -15.15 1.65 7.96
C GLU A 106 -14.10 0.76 7.29
N LEU A 107 -14.50 -0.48 7.05
CA LEU A 107 -13.67 -1.52 6.45
C LEU A 107 -14.44 -2.17 5.32
N LEU A 108 -14.04 -1.87 4.09
CA LEU A 108 -14.55 -2.51 2.90
C LEU A 108 -13.66 -3.71 2.55
N LYS A 109 -14.25 -4.89 2.40
CA LYS A 109 -13.58 -6.11 1.94
C LYS A 109 -14.27 -6.62 0.68
N VAL A 110 -13.53 -6.72 -0.41
CA VAL A 110 -14.04 -7.18 -1.70
C VAL A 110 -13.09 -8.20 -2.29
N LYS A 111 -13.62 -9.28 -2.87
CA LYS A 111 -12.80 -10.25 -3.61
C LYS A 111 -12.58 -9.75 -5.03
N LEU A 112 -11.35 -9.81 -5.55
CA LEU A 112 -11.11 -9.36 -6.92
C LEU A 112 -11.78 -10.27 -7.96
N SER A 113 -11.90 -11.56 -7.66
CA SER A 113 -12.68 -12.54 -8.46
C SER A 113 -14.16 -12.20 -8.62
N SER A 114 -14.73 -11.38 -7.72
CA SER A 114 -16.13 -10.93 -7.85
C SER A 114 -16.31 -9.68 -8.70
N LEU A 115 -15.20 -9.04 -9.10
CA LEU A 115 -15.19 -7.87 -9.96
C LEU A 115 -14.95 -8.30 -11.40
N ASN A 116 -15.62 -7.64 -12.34
CA ASN A 116 -15.40 -7.87 -13.77
C ASN A 116 -14.10 -7.16 -14.18
N LEU A 117 -12.94 -7.81 -13.99
CA LEU A 117 -11.63 -7.27 -14.33
C LEU A 117 -10.97 -8.14 -15.40
N ASP A 118 -10.36 -7.50 -16.39
CA ASP A 118 -9.43 -8.15 -17.32
C ASP A 118 -8.06 -8.43 -16.67
N ASP A 119 -7.22 -9.24 -17.29
CA ASP A 119 -5.88 -9.58 -16.80
C ASP A 119 -4.99 -8.35 -16.62
N HIS A 120 -5.05 -7.41 -17.57
CA HIS A 120 -4.37 -6.11 -17.48
C HIS A 120 -4.86 -5.32 -16.25
N ALA A 121 -6.18 -5.14 -16.14
CA ALA A 121 -6.80 -4.35 -15.08
C ALA A 121 -6.53 -4.95 -13.70
N LYS A 122 -6.59 -6.28 -13.57
CA LYS A 122 -6.30 -6.99 -12.32
C LYS A 122 -4.84 -6.78 -11.89
N LYS A 123 -3.87 -6.96 -12.79
CA LYS A 123 -2.44 -6.76 -12.51
C LYS A 123 -2.16 -5.28 -12.15
N LYS A 124 -2.74 -4.33 -12.88
CA LYS A 124 -2.63 -2.90 -12.59
C LYS A 124 -3.21 -2.55 -11.22
N LEU A 125 -4.40 -3.07 -10.91
CA LEU A 125 -5.08 -2.84 -9.63
C LEU A 125 -4.26 -3.35 -8.44
N ILE A 126 -3.67 -4.55 -8.54
CA ILE A 126 -2.82 -5.13 -7.50
C ILE A 126 -1.62 -4.21 -7.20
N LYS A 127 -1.00 -3.64 -8.25
CA LYS A 127 0.10 -2.67 -8.09
C LYS A 127 -0.34 -1.36 -7.46
N LEU A 128 -1.50 -0.81 -7.87
CA LEU A 128 -2.04 0.44 -7.31
C LEU A 128 -2.37 0.32 -5.82
N VAL A 129 -2.92 -0.82 -5.42
CA VAL A 129 -3.36 -1.08 -4.05
C VAL A 129 -2.19 -1.45 -3.13
N GLY A 130 -1.21 -2.18 -3.64
CA GLY A 130 -0.04 -2.65 -2.88
C GLY A 130 -0.43 -3.55 -1.70
N GLU A 131 -0.05 -3.16 -0.49
CA GLU A 131 -0.20 -3.99 0.73
C GLU A 131 -1.65 -4.25 1.16
N ARG A 132 -2.63 -3.54 0.60
CA ARG A 132 -4.03 -3.71 0.99
C ARG A 132 -4.70 -4.92 0.33
N TYR A 133 -4.03 -5.53 -0.65
CA TYR A 133 -4.47 -6.76 -1.30
C TYR A 133 -3.72 -7.97 -0.75
N CYS A 134 -4.46 -9.04 -0.47
CA CYS A 134 -3.90 -10.30 -0.03
C CYS A 134 -3.94 -11.34 -1.16
N LYS A 135 -2.76 -11.76 -1.66
CA LYS A 135 -2.63 -12.73 -2.75
C LYS A 135 -3.21 -14.11 -2.43
N THR A 136 -3.16 -14.55 -1.18
CA THR A 136 -3.63 -15.90 -0.78
C THR A 136 -5.15 -16.00 -0.69
N THR A 137 -5.82 -14.93 -0.24
CA THR A 137 -7.29 -14.94 -0.06
C THR A 137 -8.04 -14.23 -1.18
N ASP A 138 -7.33 -13.59 -2.11
CA ASP A 138 -7.89 -12.76 -3.18
C ASP A 138 -8.78 -11.61 -2.66
N VAL A 139 -8.47 -11.05 -1.48
CA VAL A 139 -9.29 -10.01 -0.83
C VAL A 139 -8.56 -8.67 -0.82
N LEU A 140 -9.22 -7.66 -1.39
CA LEU A 140 -8.89 -6.24 -1.27
C LEU A 140 -9.53 -5.67 0.01
N THR A 141 -8.72 -5.05 0.87
CA THR A 141 -9.20 -4.43 2.12
C THR A 141 -8.97 -2.92 2.13
N ILE A 142 -10.03 -2.13 1.98
CA ILE A 142 -9.96 -0.66 2.08
C ILE A 142 -10.39 -0.25 3.48
N LYS A 143 -9.50 0.43 4.21
CA LYS A 143 -9.77 1.03 5.53
C LYS A 143 -9.92 2.53 5.38
N THR A 144 -10.99 3.09 5.92
CA THR A 144 -11.25 4.53 5.94
C THR A 144 -11.61 5.00 7.35
N ASP A 145 -10.84 5.96 7.85
CA ASP A 145 -10.95 6.55 9.18
C ASP A 145 -10.83 8.08 9.15
N ARG A 146 -10.81 8.68 7.94
CA ARG A 146 -10.51 10.10 7.74
C ARG A 146 -11.68 11.02 8.09
N CYS A 147 -12.92 10.57 7.90
CA CYS A 147 -14.10 11.41 8.04
C CYS A 147 -14.74 11.28 9.44
N PRO A 148 -15.32 12.36 9.99
CA PRO A 148 -16.00 12.32 11.28
C PRO A 148 -17.22 11.39 11.33
N LEU A 149 -17.99 11.28 10.24
CA LEU A 149 -19.19 10.43 10.18
C LEU A 149 -18.91 9.09 9.49
N LYS A 150 -19.50 8.01 10.03
CA LYS A 150 -19.42 6.66 9.45
C LYS A 150 -19.88 6.61 8.00
N ARG A 151 -21.02 7.26 7.70
CA ARG A 151 -21.54 7.36 6.32
C ARG A 151 -20.54 7.97 5.35
N GLN A 152 -19.81 9.01 5.76
CA GLN A 152 -18.79 9.63 4.93
C GLN A 152 -17.61 8.70 4.68
N ASN A 153 -17.17 7.93 5.69
CA ASN A 153 -16.12 6.92 5.52
C ASN A 153 -16.56 5.78 4.59
N TYR A 154 -17.84 5.40 4.61
CA TYR A 154 -18.43 4.42 3.70
C TYR A 154 -18.46 4.97 2.26
N ASP A 155 -19.02 6.17 2.06
CA ASP A 155 -19.09 6.82 0.74
C ASP A 155 -17.69 7.02 0.15
N TYR A 156 -16.71 7.36 0.98
CA TYR A 156 -15.31 7.48 0.57
C TYR A 156 -14.67 6.13 0.22
N ALA A 157 -14.96 5.06 0.98
CA ALA A 157 -14.47 3.72 0.65
C ALA A 157 -15.03 3.22 -0.69
N MET A 158 -16.32 3.48 -0.94
CA MET A 158 -16.96 3.18 -2.22
C MET A 158 -16.38 4.01 -3.36
N TYR A 159 -16.17 5.31 -3.16
CA TYR A 159 -15.51 6.17 -4.14
C TYR A 159 -14.12 5.65 -4.51
N LEU A 160 -13.30 5.28 -3.51
CA LEU A 160 -11.97 4.72 -3.75
C LEU A 160 -12.04 3.42 -4.56
N LEU A 161 -12.97 2.53 -4.25
CA LEU A 161 -13.15 1.30 -5.02
C LEU A 161 -13.50 1.60 -6.48
N THR A 162 -14.44 2.53 -6.73
CA THR A 162 -14.86 2.91 -8.08
C THR A 162 -13.73 3.55 -8.88
N VAL A 163 -12.97 4.46 -8.28
CA VAL A 163 -11.81 5.10 -8.94
C VAL A 163 -10.76 4.05 -9.26
N LEU A 164 -10.40 3.19 -8.32
CA LEU A 164 -9.44 2.12 -8.55
C LEU A 164 -9.89 1.19 -9.68
N TYR A 165 -11.18 0.85 -9.73
CA TYR A 165 -11.74 0.05 -10.80
C TYR A 165 -11.60 0.77 -12.16
N HIS A 166 -12.10 1.99 -12.32
CA HIS A 166 -12.02 2.69 -13.60
C HIS A 166 -10.58 3.01 -14.03
N GLU A 167 -9.70 3.39 -13.11
CA GLU A 167 -8.29 3.65 -13.41
C GLU A 167 -7.53 2.38 -13.80
N SER A 168 -7.94 1.21 -13.28
CA SER A 168 -7.34 -0.06 -13.67
C SER A 168 -7.64 -0.44 -15.12
N TRP A 169 -8.79 -0.04 -15.66
CA TRP A 169 -9.18 -0.29 -17.06
C TRP A 169 -8.50 0.63 -18.07
N LYS A 170 -8.02 1.80 -17.64
CA LYS A 170 -7.32 2.73 -18.52
C LYS A 170 -5.92 2.19 -18.81
N THR A 171 -5.47 2.30 -20.05
CA THR A 171 -4.09 1.98 -20.44
C THR A 171 -3.38 3.27 -20.81
N GLU A 172 -2.36 3.62 -20.04
CA GLU A 172 -1.56 4.82 -20.28
C GLU A 172 -0.33 4.51 -21.14
N ASP A 173 0.22 5.51 -21.83
CA ASP A 173 1.35 5.30 -22.75
C ASP A 173 2.61 4.78 -22.06
N TRP A 174 2.85 5.18 -20.81
CA TRP A 174 4.00 4.74 -20.03
C TRP A 174 3.93 3.25 -19.65
N GLU A 175 2.75 2.63 -19.69
CA GLU A 175 2.61 1.20 -19.40
C GLU A 175 3.24 0.30 -20.47
N LYS A 176 3.46 0.85 -21.68
CA LYS A 176 4.20 0.17 -22.76
C LYS A 176 5.68 0.00 -22.42
N ASN A 177 6.23 0.87 -21.58
CA ASN A 177 7.64 0.87 -21.18
C ASN A 177 7.91 -0.04 -19.96
N LYS A 178 7.08 -1.05 -19.74
CA LYS A 178 7.19 -1.97 -18.61
C LYS A 178 8.41 -2.88 -18.74
N THR A 179 9.28 -2.89 -17.73
CA THR A 179 10.49 -3.72 -17.72
C THR A 179 10.20 -5.15 -17.25
N GLU A 180 11.11 -6.09 -17.53
CA GLU A 180 11.00 -7.48 -17.04
C GLU A 180 10.94 -7.57 -15.51
N ALA A 181 11.64 -6.68 -14.81
CA ALA A 181 11.63 -6.61 -13.34
C ALA A 181 10.26 -6.18 -12.78
N ASP A 182 9.46 -5.48 -13.57
CA ASP A 182 8.10 -5.07 -13.21
C ASP A 182 7.06 -6.16 -13.51
N MET A 183 7.42 -7.26 -14.17
CA MET A 183 6.51 -8.35 -14.42
C MET A 183 6.33 -9.18 -13.14
N GLU A 184 5.09 -9.38 -12.72
CA GLU A 184 4.78 -10.22 -11.55
C GLU A 184 4.87 -11.72 -11.86
N GLU A 185 4.73 -12.05 -13.13
CA GLU A 185 4.80 -13.40 -13.68
C GLU A 185 5.92 -13.43 -14.71
N TYR A 186 6.69 -14.51 -14.68
CA TYR A 186 7.68 -14.77 -15.69
C TYR A 186 7.00 -15.19 -16.99
N ILE A 187 7.33 -14.46 -18.06
CA ILE A 187 6.88 -14.73 -19.42
C ILE A 187 8.09 -15.24 -20.21
N TRP A 188 7.95 -16.42 -20.83
CA TRP A 188 9.03 -17.03 -21.61
C TRP A 188 9.42 -16.23 -22.86
N THR A 189 8.43 -15.63 -23.54
CA THR A 189 8.63 -14.95 -24.82
C THR A 189 9.53 -13.73 -24.67
N ASN A 190 10.55 -13.61 -25.52
CA ASN A 190 11.61 -12.59 -25.52
C ASN A 190 12.53 -12.63 -24.28
N SER A 191 12.46 -13.68 -23.47
CA SER A 191 13.27 -13.82 -22.26
C SER A 191 14.73 -14.15 -22.55
N SER A 192 15.58 -14.02 -21.53
CA SER A 192 16.97 -14.50 -21.57
C SER A 192 17.06 -16.01 -21.83
N SER A 193 16.15 -16.79 -21.24
CA SER A 193 16.15 -18.24 -21.39
C SER A 193 15.81 -18.69 -22.81
N GLU A 194 14.92 -17.98 -23.51
CA GLU A 194 14.63 -18.21 -24.92
C GLU A 194 15.84 -17.91 -25.81
N LYS A 195 16.52 -16.78 -25.56
CA LYS A 195 17.72 -16.39 -26.32
C LYS A 195 18.84 -17.41 -26.16
N ASN A 196 19.10 -17.84 -24.92
CA ASN A 196 20.16 -18.80 -24.61
C ASN A 196 19.89 -20.18 -25.23
N ILE A 197 18.65 -20.66 -25.22
CA ILE A 197 18.34 -21.97 -25.82
C ILE A 197 18.44 -21.93 -27.33
N LEU A 198 17.95 -20.85 -27.96
CA LEU A 198 18.08 -20.68 -29.41
C LEU A 198 19.55 -20.63 -29.82
N GLU A 199 20.39 -19.88 -29.10
CA GLU A 199 21.83 -19.83 -29.33
C GLU A 199 22.47 -21.23 -29.21
N THR A 200 22.13 -21.98 -28.15
CA THR A 200 22.67 -23.33 -27.91
C THR A 200 22.26 -24.31 -29.01
N LEU A 201 20.99 -24.30 -29.41
CA LEU A 201 20.48 -25.19 -30.46
C LEU A 201 21.08 -24.85 -31.82
N LEU A 202 21.29 -23.57 -32.13
CA LEU A 202 22.00 -23.15 -33.35
C LEU A 202 23.44 -23.68 -33.37
N GLN A 203 24.13 -23.65 -32.23
CA GLN A 203 25.50 -24.21 -32.13
C GLN A 203 25.51 -25.73 -32.32
N ILE A 204 24.55 -26.46 -31.74
CA ILE A 204 24.42 -27.91 -31.93
C ILE A 204 24.16 -28.23 -33.41
N LYS A 205 23.26 -27.48 -34.07
CA LYS A 205 22.95 -27.69 -35.49
C LYS A 205 24.13 -27.37 -36.40
N ALA A 206 24.90 -26.33 -36.08
CA ALA A 206 26.15 -26.02 -36.78
C ALA A 206 27.19 -27.15 -36.62
N ALA A 207 27.30 -27.75 -35.43
CA ALA A 207 28.17 -28.90 -35.20
C ALA A 207 27.70 -30.16 -35.96
N GLU A 208 26.39 -30.36 -36.07
CA GLU A 208 25.76 -31.45 -36.84
C GLU A 208 25.80 -31.22 -38.37
N LYS A 209 26.30 -30.07 -38.86
CA LYS A 209 26.29 -29.65 -40.27
C LYS A 209 24.89 -29.61 -40.91
N ASN A 210 23.84 -29.42 -40.12
CA ASN A 210 22.49 -29.16 -40.62
C ASN A 210 22.33 -27.66 -40.88
N LEU A 211 22.16 -27.26 -42.14
CA LEU A 211 22.44 -25.89 -42.60
C LEU A 211 21.28 -24.89 -42.50
N GLU A 212 20.04 -25.33 -42.36
CA GLU A 212 18.91 -24.40 -42.33
C GLU A 212 17.90 -24.88 -41.28
N VAL A 213 17.85 -24.18 -40.15
CA VAL A 213 16.75 -24.33 -39.20
C VAL A 213 16.16 -22.97 -38.90
N THR A 214 14.88 -22.83 -39.20
CA THR A 214 14.13 -21.62 -38.96
C THR A 214 13.82 -21.51 -37.46
N LYS A 215 13.89 -20.30 -36.87
CA LYS A 215 13.60 -20.10 -35.42
C LYS A 215 12.26 -20.68 -35.00
N GLU A 216 11.28 -20.60 -35.89
CA GLU A 216 9.92 -21.08 -35.71
C GLU A 216 9.85 -22.62 -35.64
N GLU A 217 10.69 -23.32 -36.40
CA GLU A 217 10.77 -24.78 -36.38
C GLU A 217 11.38 -25.28 -35.07
N LEU A 218 12.41 -24.61 -34.55
CA LEU A 218 12.99 -24.93 -33.24
C LEU A 218 11.93 -24.75 -32.15
N LEU A 219 11.29 -23.58 -32.10
CA LEU A 219 10.28 -23.25 -31.08
C LEU A 219 9.04 -24.17 -31.13
N GLY A 220 8.74 -24.75 -32.30
CA GLY A 220 7.64 -25.70 -32.48
C GLY A 220 7.93 -27.14 -32.01
N THR A 221 9.18 -27.45 -31.62
CA THR A 221 9.53 -28.78 -31.11
C THR A 221 8.89 -29.05 -29.74
N LYS A 222 8.45 -30.30 -29.52
CA LYS A 222 7.88 -30.73 -28.24
C LYS A 222 8.86 -30.56 -27.07
N GLU A 223 10.15 -30.72 -27.35
CA GLU A 223 11.24 -30.58 -26.38
C GLU A 223 11.33 -29.15 -25.83
N ILE A 224 11.23 -28.14 -26.70
CA ILE A 224 11.24 -26.73 -26.26
C ILE A 224 9.94 -26.40 -25.53
N GLU A 225 8.80 -26.95 -25.94
CA GLU A 225 7.53 -26.72 -25.25
C GLU A 225 7.56 -27.28 -23.81
N ASP A 226 8.12 -28.49 -23.62
CA ASP A 226 8.32 -29.11 -22.32
C ASP A 226 9.25 -28.26 -21.45
N TYR A 227 10.37 -27.82 -22.01
CA TYR A 227 11.32 -26.96 -21.31
C TYR A 227 10.71 -25.60 -20.94
N LYS A 228 9.96 -24.97 -21.85
CA LYS A 228 9.22 -23.73 -21.61
C LYS A 228 8.26 -23.90 -20.42
N LYS A 229 7.47 -24.98 -20.40
CA LYS A 229 6.55 -25.28 -19.29
C LYS A 229 7.30 -25.43 -17.97
N CYS A 230 8.43 -26.16 -17.98
CA CYS A 230 9.25 -26.37 -16.78
C CYS A 230 9.82 -25.05 -16.24
N VAL A 231 10.37 -24.17 -17.11
CA VAL A 231 10.95 -22.90 -16.65
C VAL A 231 9.87 -21.95 -16.13
N VAL A 232 8.72 -21.89 -16.79
CA VAL A 232 7.59 -21.05 -16.35
C VAL A 232 7.08 -21.50 -14.99
N SER A 233 6.88 -22.81 -14.77
CA SER A 233 6.52 -23.36 -13.46
C SER A 233 7.58 -23.04 -12.41
N LEU A 234 8.87 -23.29 -12.72
CA LEU A 234 9.97 -23.01 -11.80
C LEU A 234 10.02 -21.53 -11.36
N LYS A 235 9.80 -20.59 -12.30
CA LYS A 235 9.86 -19.16 -12.01
C LYS A 235 8.61 -18.61 -11.30
N ASN A 236 7.43 -19.15 -11.59
CA ASN A 236 6.16 -18.63 -11.06
C ASN A 236 5.72 -19.33 -9.77
N GLU A 237 5.85 -20.66 -9.71
CA GLU A 237 5.41 -21.48 -8.58
C GLU A 237 6.53 -21.59 -7.52
N GLY A 238 7.79 -21.49 -7.96
CA GLY A 238 8.98 -21.45 -7.12
C GLY A 238 9.82 -22.74 -7.14
N ASP A 239 10.85 -22.75 -6.30
CA ASP A 239 11.84 -23.81 -6.24
C ASP A 239 11.34 -24.99 -5.39
N SER A 240 11.08 -26.12 -6.05
CA SER A 240 10.74 -27.40 -5.41
C SER A 240 11.57 -28.52 -6.02
N GLU A 241 11.74 -29.63 -5.31
CA GLU A 241 12.49 -30.78 -5.82
C GLU A 241 11.86 -31.35 -7.11
N ASN A 242 10.53 -31.30 -7.21
CA ASN A 242 9.79 -31.75 -8.37
C ASN A 242 10.02 -30.83 -9.58
N THR A 243 9.94 -29.50 -9.39
CA THR A 243 10.16 -28.53 -10.48
C THR A 243 11.60 -28.56 -10.99
N LEU A 244 12.58 -28.77 -10.10
CA LEU A 244 13.99 -28.93 -10.48
C LEU A 244 14.25 -30.25 -11.24
N SER A 245 13.64 -31.34 -10.80
CA SER A 245 13.76 -32.64 -11.48
C SER A 245 13.17 -32.60 -12.90
N GLN A 246 11.97 -32.00 -13.06
CA GLN A 246 11.34 -31.82 -14.37
C GLN A 246 12.16 -30.91 -15.30
N TYR A 247 12.70 -29.82 -14.76
CA TYR A 247 13.62 -28.95 -15.49
C TYR A 247 14.88 -29.71 -15.95
N LYS A 248 15.49 -30.50 -15.06
CA LYS A 248 16.66 -31.33 -15.38
C LYS A 248 16.37 -32.31 -16.52
N ASP A 249 15.24 -33.02 -16.45
CA ASP A 249 14.88 -34.03 -17.45
C ASP A 249 14.56 -33.40 -18.81
N SER A 250 13.92 -32.22 -18.84
CA SER A 250 13.67 -31.49 -20.09
C SER A 250 14.97 -30.99 -20.74
N VAL A 251 15.92 -30.47 -19.95
CA VAL A 251 17.24 -30.04 -20.46
C VAL A 251 18.07 -31.22 -20.95
N LYS A 252 18.01 -32.38 -20.28
CA LYS A 252 18.69 -33.60 -20.73
C LYS A 252 18.22 -34.03 -22.12
N ARG A 253 16.90 -34.00 -22.35
CA ARG A 253 16.30 -34.32 -23.66
C ARG A 253 16.76 -33.34 -24.74
N LEU A 254 16.75 -32.04 -24.44
CA LEU A 254 17.18 -30.98 -25.37
C LEU A 254 18.65 -31.10 -25.81
N LEU A 255 19.53 -31.49 -24.89
CA LEU A 255 20.98 -31.59 -25.14
C LEU A 255 21.42 -32.98 -25.58
N ASN A 256 20.48 -33.92 -25.80
CA ASN A 256 20.76 -35.31 -26.14
C ASN A 256 21.71 -36.02 -25.14
N LEU A 257 21.60 -35.68 -23.85
CA LEU A 257 22.39 -36.28 -22.78
C LEU A 257 21.62 -37.45 -22.17
N THR A 258 22.24 -38.64 -22.18
CA THR A 258 21.71 -39.85 -21.53
C THR A 258 22.12 -39.90 -20.06
#